data_AF-A0A353G5N8-F1
#
_entry.id   AF-A0A353G5N8-F1
#
_cell.length_a   1.000
_cell.length_b   1.000
_cell.length_c   1.000
_cell.angle_alpha   90.00
_cell.angle_beta   90.00
_cell.angle_gamma   90.00
#
_symmetry.space_group_name_H-M   'P 1'
#
loop_
_entity.id
_entity.type
_entity.pdbx_description
1 polymer ?
#
loop_
_entity_poly.entity_id
_entity_poly.type
_entity_poly.pdbx_seq_one_letter_code
_entity_poly.pdbx_strand_id
1 'polypeptide(L)'
;FTPEFRNRLDAIIPFAPLPSEVIHKVVQKFVMQLEAQLSDRGVTFELSPESVAWLATRGYDEKMGARPLGRVIQEHIKKPLANEILFGKLKKGGLVKVGVTTKEDGTESLTLDCESEAAPIKPKPEAEQVTALHEDGDVVTKPLPKAKRAKAEPEVQALNETKPAAKKSAVPKVPKSK
;
A
#
# COMPACT_ATOMS: atom_id res chain seq x y z
N PHE A 1 -5.38 26.37 -25.84
CA PHE A 1 -4.87 25.51 -26.92
C PHE A 1 -5.18 26.14 -28.27
N THR A 2 -4.29 26.01 -29.25
CA THR A 2 -4.52 26.54 -30.61
C THR A 2 -5.74 25.85 -31.25
N PRO A 3 -6.46 26.51 -32.17
CA PRO A 3 -7.56 25.89 -32.91
C PRO A 3 -7.13 24.63 -33.69
N GLU A 4 -5.93 24.64 -34.27
CA GLU A 4 -5.35 23.49 -34.98
C GLU A 4 -5.18 22.25 -34.09
N PHE A 5 -4.81 22.44 -32.82
CA PHE A 5 -4.69 21.35 -31.85
C PHE A 5 -6.05 20.78 -31.47
N ARG A 6 -7.06 21.64 -31.28
CA ARG A 6 -8.44 21.19 -30.94
C ARG A 6 -9.05 20.34 -32.05
N ASN A 7 -8.75 20.64 -33.31
CA ASN A 7 -9.22 19.86 -34.46
C ASN A 7 -8.55 18.47 -34.60
N ARG A 8 -7.54 18.16 -33.78
CA ARG A 8 -6.88 16.84 -33.70
C ARG A 8 -7.32 16.00 -32.48
N LEU A 9 -8.33 16.46 -31.75
CA LEU A 9 -8.89 15.73 -30.61
C LEU A 9 -10.24 15.15 -31.00
N ASP A 10 -10.42 13.85 -30.80
CA ASP A 10 -11.70 13.17 -31.06
C ASP A 10 -12.79 13.62 -30.08
N ALA A 11 -12.42 13.86 -28.82
CA ALA A 11 -13.33 14.31 -27.77
C ALA A 11 -12.61 15.10 -26.67
N ILE A 12 -13.36 15.98 -26.00
CA ILE A 12 -12.94 16.67 -24.79
C ILE A 12 -13.84 16.16 -23.66
N ILE A 13 -13.24 15.52 -22.65
CA ILE A 13 -13.97 14.91 -21.54
C ILE A 13 -13.66 15.70 -20.27
N PRO A 14 -14.62 16.49 -19.73
CA PRO A 14 -14.43 17.18 -18.46
C PRO A 14 -14.51 16.18 -17.30
N PHE A 15 -13.61 16.30 -16.34
CA PHE A 15 -13.65 15.53 -15.10
C PHE A 15 -14.26 16.39 -13.99
N ALA A 16 -15.32 15.87 -13.36
CA ALA A 16 -15.93 16.48 -12.18
C ALA A 16 -15.09 16.21 -10.92
N PRO A 17 -15.21 17.05 -9.87
CA PRO A 17 -14.61 16.76 -8.57
C PRO A 17 -15.17 15.45 -7.98
N LEU A 18 -14.37 14.84 -7.11
CA LEU A 18 -14.69 13.54 -6.51
C LEU A 18 -15.74 13.72 -5.40
N PRO A 19 -16.85 12.96 -5.41
CA PRO A 19 -17.79 12.97 -4.29
C PRO A 19 -17.17 12.28 -3.07
N SER A 20 -17.62 12.67 -1.86
CA SER A 20 -17.11 12.17 -0.58
C SER A 20 -17.07 10.62 -0.52
N GLU A 21 -18.12 9.97 -0.99
CA GLU A 21 -18.20 8.50 -1.01
C GLU A 21 -17.09 7.83 -1.82
N VAL A 22 -16.64 8.46 -2.91
CA VAL A 22 -15.54 7.94 -3.72
C VAL A 22 -14.21 8.11 -2.97
N ILE A 23 -14.05 9.20 -2.22
CA ILE A 23 -12.86 9.43 -1.39
C ILE A 23 -12.76 8.34 -0.32
N HIS A 24 -13.88 7.96 0.31
CA HIS A 24 -13.92 6.87 1.28
C HIS A 24 -13.45 5.54 0.65
N LYS A 25 -13.89 5.23 -0.58
CA LYS A 25 -13.43 4.05 -1.32
C LYS A 25 -11.93 4.11 -1.63
N VAL A 26 -11.41 5.30 -1.95
CA VAL A 26 -9.97 5.49 -2.18
C VAL A 26 -9.18 5.24 -0.88
N VAL A 27 -9.66 5.73 0.27
CA VAL A 27 -9.05 5.43 1.57
C VAL A 27 -9.05 3.92 1.82
N GLN A 28 -10.19 3.25 1.62
CA GLN A 28 -10.30 1.80 1.80
C GLN A 28 -9.31 1.03 0.90
N LYS A 29 -9.15 1.45 -0.35
CA LYS A 29 -8.13 0.88 -1.25
C LYS A 29 -6.71 1.01 -0.68
N PHE A 30 -6.37 2.16 -0.11
CA PHE A 30 -5.06 2.36 0.53
C PHE A 30 -4.86 1.47 1.75
N VAL A 31 -5.93 1.25 2.54
CA VAL A 31 -5.90 0.35 3.69
C VAL A 31 -5.63 -1.08 3.24
N MET A 32 -6.35 -1.58 2.23
CA MET A 32 -6.12 -2.93 1.68
C MET A 32 -4.68 -3.10 1.16
N GLN A 33 -4.13 -2.06 0.52
CA GLN A 33 -2.72 -2.08 0.09
C GLN A 33 -1.75 -2.11 1.26
N LEU A 34 -2.07 -1.41 2.36
CA LEU A 34 -1.26 -1.41 3.56
C LEU A 34 -1.33 -2.76 4.29
N GLU A 35 -2.52 -3.34 4.44
CA GLU A 35 -2.75 -4.67 5.01
C GLU A 35 -1.97 -5.74 4.25
N ALA A 36 -1.99 -5.72 2.91
CA ALA A 36 -1.21 -6.65 2.10
C ALA A 36 0.30 -6.57 2.41
N GLN A 37 0.84 -5.35 2.56
CA GLN A 37 2.24 -5.13 2.92
C GLN A 37 2.57 -5.56 4.36
N LEU A 38 1.62 -5.43 5.28
CA LEU A 38 1.76 -5.79 6.69
C LEU A 38 1.56 -7.29 6.94
N SER A 39 0.76 -7.96 6.12
CA SER A 39 0.52 -9.40 6.19
C SER A 39 1.80 -10.21 6.00
N ASP A 40 2.69 -9.76 5.10
CA ASP A 40 4.02 -10.35 4.91
C ASP A 40 4.89 -10.30 6.18
N ARG A 41 4.58 -9.39 7.11
CA ARG A 41 5.26 -9.20 8.39
C ARG A 41 4.50 -9.79 9.58
N GLY A 42 3.36 -10.45 9.35
CA GLY A 42 2.49 -10.97 10.40
C GLY A 42 1.82 -9.88 11.25
N VAL A 43 1.56 -8.71 10.66
CA VAL A 43 0.87 -7.60 11.31
C VAL A 43 -0.54 -7.48 10.74
N THR A 44 -1.55 -7.55 11.61
CA THR A 44 -2.95 -7.28 11.27
C THR A 44 -3.24 -5.80 11.52
N PHE A 45 -3.91 -5.15 10.59
CA PHE A 45 -4.24 -3.73 10.65
C PHE A 45 -5.76 -3.56 10.63
N GLU A 46 -6.30 -2.83 11.60
CA GLU A 46 -7.72 -2.51 11.68
C GLU A 46 -7.89 -0.99 11.76
N LEU A 47 -8.68 -0.44 10.84
CA LEU A 47 -8.99 0.99 10.79
C LEU A 47 -10.44 1.22 11.21
N SER A 48 -10.67 2.10 12.18
CA SER A 48 -12.03 2.46 12.57
C SER A 48 -12.76 3.26 11.46
N PRO A 49 -14.10 3.19 11.37
CA PRO A 49 -14.87 3.98 10.39
C PRO A 49 -14.68 5.49 10.56
N GLU A 50 -14.51 5.94 11.80
CA GLU A 50 -14.22 7.33 12.14
C GLU A 50 -12.86 7.78 11.58
N SER A 51 -11.85 6.91 11.66
CA SER A 51 -10.53 7.17 11.10
C SER A 51 -10.58 7.30 9.56
N VAL A 52 -11.44 6.54 8.89
CA VAL A 52 -11.66 6.67 7.44
C VAL A 52 -12.22 8.06 7.10
N ALA A 53 -13.26 8.49 7.82
CA ALA A 53 -13.87 9.80 7.61
C ALA A 53 -12.89 10.95 7.89
N TRP A 54 -12.08 10.81 8.94
CA TRP A 54 -11.03 11.77 9.28
C TRP A 54 -9.97 11.88 8.17
N LEU A 55 -9.49 10.74 7.65
CA LEU A 55 -8.52 10.70 6.54
C LEU A 55 -9.11 11.31 5.26
N ALA A 56 -10.37 10.99 4.95
CA ALA A 56 -11.06 11.54 3.79
C ALA A 56 -11.17 13.06 3.86
N THR A 57 -11.54 13.59 5.04
CA THR A 57 -11.70 15.04 5.25
C THR A 57 -10.36 15.78 5.18
N ARG A 58 -9.31 15.23 5.81
CA ARG A 58 -7.99 15.88 5.86
C ARG A 58 -7.15 15.69 4.60
N GLY A 59 -7.39 14.61 3.86
CA GLY A 59 -6.67 14.28 2.63
C GLY A 59 -7.33 14.76 1.35
N TYR A 60 -8.51 15.39 1.43
CA TYR A 60 -9.21 15.97 0.30
C TYR A 60 -9.02 17.48 0.23
N ASP A 61 -8.74 17.96 -0.97
CA ASP A 61 -8.71 19.39 -1.31
C ASP A 61 -9.46 19.56 -2.63
N GLU A 62 -10.40 20.50 -2.72
CA GLU A 62 -11.19 20.75 -3.92
C GLU A 62 -10.33 21.06 -5.16
N LYS A 63 -9.18 21.72 -4.96
CA LYS A 63 -8.27 22.07 -6.07
C LYS A 63 -7.39 20.90 -6.49
N MET A 64 -7.02 20.03 -5.55
CA MET A 64 -6.05 18.95 -5.77
C MET A 64 -6.67 17.56 -5.79
N GLY A 65 -7.97 17.44 -5.52
CA GLY A 65 -8.70 16.19 -5.34
C GLY A 65 -8.12 15.34 -4.20
N ALA A 66 -8.10 14.02 -4.40
CA ALA A 66 -7.54 13.05 -3.45
C ALA A 66 -6.00 12.91 -3.53
N ARG A 67 -5.30 13.79 -4.26
CA ARG A 67 -3.83 13.70 -4.39
C ARG A 67 -3.10 13.84 -3.04
N PRO A 68 -3.50 14.76 -2.13
CA PRO A 68 -2.84 14.89 -0.82
C PRO A 68 -3.06 13.67 0.09
N LEU A 69 -4.12 12.89 -0.13
CA LEU A 69 -4.51 11.75 0.72
C LEU A 69 -3.38 10.74 0.94
N GLY A 70 -2.63 10.39 -0.11
CA GLY A 70 -1.51 9.46 0.01
C GLY A 70 -0.43 9.96 0.95
N ARG A 71 -0.18 11.27 0.97
CA ARG A 71 0.78 11.91 1.88
C ARG A 71 0.28 11.88 3.32
N VAL A 72 -0.99 12.21 3.55
CA VAL A 72 -1.62 12.16 4.88
C VAL A 72 -1.53 10.76 5.47
N ILE A 73 -1.86 9.73 4.70
CA ILE A 73 -1.75 8.33 5.12
C ILE A 73 -0.28 7.96 5.41
N GLN A 74 0.65 8.41 4.58
CA GLN A 74 2.07 8.13 4.82
C GLN A 74 2.58 8.76 6.12
N GLU A 75 2.22 10.01 6.38
CA GLU A 75 2.70 10.76 7.55
C GLU A 75 2.06 10.30 8.85
N HIS A 76 0.75 10.05 8.86
CA HIS A 76 0.01 9.71 10.06
C HIS A 76 -0.10 8.21 10.34
N ILE A 77 0.05 7.35 9.33
CA ILE A 77 -0.11 5.91 9.49
C ILE A 77 1.22 5.20 9.20
N LYS A 78 1.79 5.34 7.99
CA LYS A 78 2.97 4.53 7.62
C LYS A 78 4.22 4.84 8.44
N LYS A 79 4.51 6.13 8.69
CA LYS A 79 5.69 6.53 9.48
C LYS A 79 5.66 5.97 10.92
N PRO A 80 4.60 6.21 11.72
CA PRO A 80 4.55 5.65 13.08
C PRO A 80 4.50 4.12 13.08
N LEU A 81 3.78 3.48 12.15
CA LEU A 81 3.81 2.02 12.01
C LEU A 81 5.21 1.47 11.73
N ALA A 82 5.96 2.11 10.83
CA ALA A 82 7.33 1.70 10.51
C ALA A 82 8.24 1.76 11.74
N ASN A 83 8.09 2.79 12.58
CA ASN A 83 8.82 2.90 13.84
C ASN A 83 8.45 1.78 14.81
N GLU A 84 7.16 1.47 14.97
CA GLU A 84 6.70 0.39 15.85
C GLU A 84 7.13 -1.00 15.38
N ILE A 85 7.20 -1.24 14.07
CA ILE A 85 7.67 -2.49 13.49
C ILE A 85 9.19 -2.64 13.67
N LEU A 86 9.95 -1.56 13.54
CA LEU A 86 11.42 -1.60 13.57
C LEU A 86 11.98 -1.61 15.00
N PHE A 87 11.39 -0.79 15.88
CA PHE A 87 11.91 -0.52 17.24
C PHE A 87 10.92 -0.86 18.36
N GLY A 88 9.64 -1.04 18.04
CA GLY A 88 8.58 -1.12 19.02
C GLY A 88 8.00 -2.52 19.24
N LYS A 89 6.73 -2.53 19.63
CA LYS A 89 6.01 -3.72 20.09
C LYS A 89 5.65 -4.68 18.94
N LEU A 90 5.67 -4.21 17.70
CA LEU A 90 5.22 -4.98 16.52
C LEU A 90 6.34 -5.78 15.83
N LYS A 91 7.53 -5.86 16.44
CA LYS A 91 8.70 -6.53 15.84
C LYS A 91 8.47 -8.01 15.50
N LYS A 92 7.55 -8.68 16.21
CA LYS A 92 7.22 -10.10 16.02
C LYS A 92 5.85 -10.31 15.38
N GLY A 93 5.25 -9.24 14.83
CA GLY A 93 3.84 -9.23 14.46
C GLY A 93 2.97 -8.64 15.56
N GLY A 94 1.66 -8.62 15.33
CA GLY A 94 0.67 -8.08 16.26
C GLY A 94 -0.50 -7.44 15.55
N LEU A 95 -1.41 -6.85 16.33
CA LEU A 95 -2.59 -6.17 15.86
C LEU A 95 -2.45 -4.66 16.08
N VAL A 96 -2.74 -3.88 15.05
CA VAL A 96 -2.77 -2.42 15.14
C VAL A 96 -4.20 -1.95 14.95
N LYS A 97 -4.75 -1.28 15.96
CA LYS A 97 -6.01 -0.57 15.88
C LYS A 97 -5.75 0.91 15.70
N VAL A 98 -6.40 1.50 14.71
CA VAL A 98 -6.31 2.95 14.46
C VAL A 98 -7.63 3.60 14.82
N GLY A 99 -7.56 4.53 15.77
CA GLY A 99 -8.69 5.33 16.23
C GLY A 99 -8.42 6.83 16.09
N VAL A 100 -9.48 7.62 16.18
CA VAL A 100 -9.40 9.08 16.25
C VAL A 100 -9.53 9.48 17.72
N THR A 101 -8.66 10.38 18.17
CA THR A 101 -8.74 10.99 19.50
C THR A 101 -8.72 12.50 19.37
N THR A 102 -9.59 13.16 20.13
CA THR A 102 -9.64 14.61 20.22
C THR A 102 -8.69 15.06 21.33
N LYS A 103 -7.68 15.86 20.98
CA LYS A 103 -6.79 16.47 21.96
C LYS A 103 -7.44 17.69 22.61
N GLU A 104 -6.94 18.07 23.79
CA GLU A 104 -7.42 19.21 24.58
C GLU A 104 -7.38 20.54 23.81
N ASP A 105 -6.52 20.67 22.78
CA ASP A 105 -6.45 21.83 21.88
C ASP A 105 -7.52 21.84 20.77
N GLY A 106 -8.52 20.95 20.81
CA GLY A 106 -9.58 20.83 19.80
C GLY A 106 -9.12 20.26 18.45
N THR A 107 -7.88 19.79 18.35
CA THR A 107 -7.36 19.14 17.14
C THR A 107 -7.57 17.63 17.21
N GLU A 108 -8.28 17.08 16.24
CA GLU A 108 -8.41 15.63 16.06
C GLU A 108 -7.09 15.03 15.56
N SER A 109 -6.68 13.92 16.16
CA SER A 109 -5.45 13.20 15.80
C SER A 109 -5.66 11.70 15.75
N LEU A 110 -4.99 11.03 14.80
CA LEU A 110 -4.98 9.57 14.73
C LEU A 110 -4.07 9.00 15.82
N THR A 111 -4.61 8.09 16.62
CA THR A 111 -3.87 7.31 17.62
C THR A 111 -3.78 5.87 17.15
N LEU A 112 -2.61 5.27 17.37
CA LEU A 112 -2.28 3.91 16.94
C LEU A 112 -2.09 3.05 18.19
N ASP A 113 -3.08 2.23 18.49
CA ASP A 113 -3.02 1.25 19.56
C ASP A 113 -2.42 -0.04 19.01
N CYS A 114 -1.19 -0.32 19.43
CA CYS A 114 -0.44 -1.49 18.99
C CYS A 114 -0.47 -2.58 20.08
N GLU A 115 -1.17 -3.67 19.80
CA GLU A 115 -1.24 -4.85 20.65
C GLU A 115 -0.25 -5.90 20.10
N SER A 116 0.81 -6.18 20.86
CA SER A 116 1.77 -7.25 20.50
C SER A 116 1.18 -8.59 20.88
N GLU A 117 0.99 -9.48 19.90
CA GLU A 117 0.69 -10.87 20.18
C GLU A 117 1.98 -11.60 20.59
N ALA A 118 2.35 -11.47 21.87
CA ALA A 118 3.41 -12.24 22.49
C ALA A 118 2.85 -13.58 23.01
N ALA A 119 2.34 -14.43 22.11
CA ALA A 119 2.12 -15.85 22.38
C ALA A 119 2.23 -16.63 21.06
N PRO A 120 2.86 -17.82 21.04
CA PRO A 120 3.14 -18.51 19.80
C PRO A 120 1.84 -18.99 19.19
N ILE A 121 1.58 -18.57 17.94
CA ILE A 121 0.64 -19.25 17.06
C ILE A 121 1.25 -20.63 16.79
N LYS A 122 0.98 -21.60 17.69
CA LYS A 122 1.13 -23.01 17.34
C LYS A 122 0.18 -23.23 16.17
N PRO A 123 0.65 -23.66 14.99
CA PRO A 123 -0.28 -24.15 13.99
C PRO A 123 -0.91 -25.40 14.59
N LYS A 124 -2.20 -25.36 14.94
CA LYS A 124 -2.94 -26.58 15.23
C LYS A 124 -3.26 -27.21 13.87
N PRO A 125 -2.75 -28.41 13.56
CA PRO A 125 -3.25 -29.18 12.43
C PRO A 125 -4.51 -29.91 12.92
N GLU A 126 -5.66 -29.61 12.33
CA GLU A 126 -6.88 -30.40 12.50
C GLU A 126 -7.70 -30.21 11.20
N ALA A 127 -7.42 -30.98 10.17
CA ALA A 127 -7.87 -32.35 9.93
C ALA A 127 -9.29 -32.37 9.33
N GLU A 128 -9.36 -32.90 8.10
CA GLU A 128 -10.54 -33.53 7.52
C GLU A 128 -11.26 -34.41 8.57
N GLN A 129 -12.58 -34.24 8.68
CA GLN A 129 -13.57 -35.31 8.54
C GLN A 129 -14.99 -34.76 8.77
N VAL A 130 -15.79 -34.73 7.70
CA VAL A 130 -17.21 -35.06 7.78
C VAL A 130 -17.49 -36.09 6.70
N THR A 131 -17.37 -37.36 7.09
CA THR A 131 -18.01 -38.49 6.43
C THR A 131 -19.45 -38.57 6.94
N ALA A 132 -20.41 -38.46 6.02
CA ALA A 132 -21.71 -39.10 6.16
C ALA A 132 -22.09 -39.64 4.77
N LEU A 133 -22.11 -40.96 4.67
CA LEU A 133 -22.47 -41.76 3.51
C LEU A 133 -23.98 -41.72 3.25
N HIS A 134 -24.39 -41.71 1.98
CA HIS A 134 -25.54 -42.35 1.28
C HIS A 134 -25.61 -41.68 -0.11
N GLU A 135 -25.82 -42.31 -1.26
CA GLU A 135 -25.81 -43.69 -1.76
C GLU A 135 -25.77 -43.54 -3.32
N ASP A 136 -25.24 -44.53 -4.03
CA ASP A 136 -25.34 -44.78 -5.48
C ASP A 136 -24.62 -43.85 -6.52
N GLY A 137 -23.78 -44.48 -7.36
CA GLY A 137 -23.60 -44.03 -8.75
C GLY A 137 -22.18 -43.87 -9.30
N ASP A 138 -21.61 -44.98 -9.77
CA ASP A 138 -20.65 -45.15 -10.88
C ASP A 138 -19.25 -44.49 -10.93
N VAL A 139 -18.28 -45.39 -11.15
CA VAL A 139 -16.84 -45.19 -11.34
C VAL A 139 -16.53 -44.83 -12.79
N VAL A 140 -15.81 -43.73 -13.03
CA VAL A 140 -14.87 -43.65 -14.17
C VAL A 140 -13.58 -42.95 -13.76
N THR A 141 -12.51 -43.74 -13.74
CA THR A 141 -11.11 -43.38 -13.54
C THR A 141 -10.46 -42.79 -14.80
N LYS A 142 -9.59 -41.77 -14.65
CA LYS A 142 -8.33 -41.67 -15.42
C LYS A 142 -7.31 -40.69 -14.79
N PRO A 143 -6.03 -41.08 -14.55
CA PRO A 143 -5.06 -40.25 -13.81
C PRO A 143 -3.89 -39.65 -14.64
N LEU A 144 -3.41 -38.48 -14.15
CA LEU A 144 -2.05 -37.86 -14.22
C LEU A 144 -1.42 -37.52 -15.60
N PRO A 145 -0.34 -36.67 -15.72
CA PRO A 145 0.67 -36.32 -14.71
C PRO A 145 1.13 -34.85 -14.58
N LYS A 146 1.81 -34.63 -13.44
CA LYS A 146 2.64 -33.49 -13.03
C LYS A 146 3.86 -33.32 -13.96
N ALA A 147 4.27 -32.07 -14.21
CA ALA A 147 5.61 -31.74 -14.67
C ALA A 147 6.28 -30.74 -13.70
N LYS A 148 7.39 -31.20 -13.10
CA LYS A 148 8.43 -30.41 -12.43
C LYS A 148 9.43 -29.89 -13.49
N ARG A 149 10.26 -28.92 -13.07
CA ARG A 149 11.55 -28.42 -13.63
C ARG A 149 11.42 -27.08 -14.37
N ALA A 150 12.37 -26.15 -14.31
CA ALA A 150 13.62 -26.06 -13.55
C ALA A 150 14.17 -24.62 -13.58
N LYS A 151 15.09 -24.36 -12.63
CA LYS A 151 16.14 -23.33 -12.67
C LYS A 151 16.83 -23.21 -14.02
N ALA A 152 17.04 -21.97 -14.51
CA ALA A 152 18.22 -21.55 -15.28
C ALA A 152 18.26 -20.02 -15.52
N GLU A 153 19.11 -19.30 -14.78
CA GLU A 153 20.02 -18.26 -15.29
C GLU A 153 21.44 -18.82 -15.04
N PRO A 154 22.53 -18.44 -15.74
CA PRO A 154 22.74 -17.15 -16.43
C PRO A 154 23.42 -17.24 -17.82
N GLU A 155 23.45 -16.14 -18.59
CA GLU A 155 24.52 -15.91 -19.56
C GLU A 155 25.05 -14.49 -19.44
N VAL A 156 26.37 -14.42 -19.28
CA VAL A 156 27.20 -13.25 -19.03
C VAL A 156 27.87 -12.89 -20.36
N GLN A 157 27.73 -11.65 -20.82
CA GLN A 157 28.69 -11.08 -21.77
C GLN A 157 29.25 -9.79 -21.20
N ALA A 158 30.57 -9.85 -20.95
CA ALA A 158 31.43 -8.76 -20.55
C ALA A 158 32.13 -8.14 -21.77
N LEU A 159 32.72 -6.97 -21.52
CA LEU A 159 33.73 -6.23 -22.29
C LEU A 159 33.18 -5.12 -23.21
N ASN A 160 33.26 -3.87 -22.73
CA ASN A 160 34.45 -3.07 -23.08
C ASN A 160 34.67 -1.92 -22.07
N GLU A 161 35.88 -1.87 -21.53
CA GLU A 161 36.41 -0.76 -20.73
C GLU A 161 36.99 0.31 -21.67
N THR A 162 36.63 1.58 -21.45
CA THR A 162 37.60 2.69 -21.59
C THR A 162 37.29 3.76 -20.54
N LYS A 163 38.31 4.09 -19.74
CA LYS A 163 38.32 5.01 -18.60
C LYS A 163 38.75 6.44 -19.07
N PRO A 164 38.89 7.45 -18.20
CA PRO A 164 38.00 8.61 -18.08
C PRO A 164 38.64 9.95 -18.51
N ALA A 165 37.84 10.98 -18.72
CA ALA A 165 38.35 12.36 -18.79
C ALA A 165 37.49 13.29 -17.90
N ALA A 166 38.11 13.77 -16.84
CA ALA A 166 37.60 14.83 -15.97
C ALA A 166 37.50 16.16 -16.74
N LYS A 167 36.47 16.97 -16.45
CA LYS A 167 36.54 18.44 -16.36
C LYS A 167 35.23 19.08 -15.85
N LYS A 168 35.33 19.57 -14.60
CA LYS A 168 34.93 20.88 -14.07
C LYS A 168 33.45 21.31 -14.16
N SER A 169 32.84 21.29 -12.97
CA SER A 169 31.69 22.08 -12.51
C SER A 169 31.77 23.56 -12.90
N ALA A 170 30.72 24.09 -13.52
CA ALA A 170 30.50 25.52 -13.71
C ALA A 170 29.31 25.95 -12.83
N VAL A 171 29.60 26.66 -11.73
CA VAL A 171 28.61 27.36 -10.92
C VAL A 171 28.39 28.74 -11.54
N PRO A 172 27.16 29.14 -11.90
CA PRO A 172 26.91 30.47 -12.46
C PRO A 172 26.97 31.54 -11.35
N LYS A 173 27.76 32.59 -11.57
CA LYS A 173 27.93 33.72 -10.65
C LYS A 173 26.93 34.83 -10.99
N VAL A 174 26.07 35.18 -10.03
CA VAL A 174 25.12 36.30 -10.12
C VAL A 174 25.85 37.63 -9.89
N PRO A 175 25.61 38.69 -10.69
CA PRO A 175 26.22 40.00 -10.48
C PRO A 175 25.51 40.79 -9.36
N LYS A 176 26.29 41.48 -8.51
CA LYS A 176 25.79 42.43 -7.52
C LYS A 176 25.53 43.78 -8.19
N SER A 177 24.30 44.29 -8.09
CA SER A 177 23.96 45.67 -8.43
C SER A 177 24.48 46.64 -7.36
N LYS A 178 24.88 47.83 -7.82
CA LYS A 178 25.34 48.98 -7.05
C LYS A 178 24.19 49.72 -6.40
#